data_AF-A0A4R8SFC9-F1
#
_entry.id   AF-A0A4R8SFC9-F1
#
_cell.length_a   1.000
_cell.length_b   1.000
_cell.length_c   1.000
_cell.angle_alpha   90.00
_cell.angle_beta   90.00
_cell.angle_gamma   90.00
#
_symmetry.space_group_name_H-M   'P 1'
#
loop_
_entity.id
_entity.type
_entity.pdbx_description
1 polymer ?
#
loop_
_entity_poly.entity_id
_entity_poly.type
_entity_poly.pdbx_seq_one_letter_code
_entity_poly.pdbx_strand_id
1 'polypeptide(L)'
;MKGRPLYLGRTKRIASPDQRIVLHAKDRGCTHPDCHIPGYLCEVHHINAWADGGPTDIDNLTFACAPHHRLLEHGWSTRKHTDGTTEWIPPPQLLTVAADQLRPIPVAPLL
;
A
#
# COMPACT_ATOMS: atom_id res chain seq x y z
N MET A 1 9.05 -1.30 -30.90
CA MET A 1 9.15 -1.28 -29.41
C MET A 1 9.25 -2.70 -28.90
N LYS A 2 10.17 -3.01 -27.99
CA LYS A 2 10.19 -4.30 -27.27
C LYS A 2 9.21 -4.19 -26.09
N GLY A 3 8.34 -5.19 -25.90
CA GLY A 3 7.42 -5.22 -24.76
C GLY A 3 8.19 -5.29 -23.43
N ARG A 4 7.75 -4.52 -22.43
CA ARG A 4 8.31 -4.49 -21.08
C ARG A 4 7.24 -5.01 -20.10
N PRO A 5 7.37 -6.25 -19.59
CA PRO A 5 6.29 -6.89 -18.82
C PRO A 5 6.11 -6.26 -17.44
N LEU A 6 4.85 -6.05 -17.06
CA LEU A 6 4.45 -5.62 -15.72
C LEU A 6 3.97 -6.77 -14.82
N TYR A 7 3.78 -7.95 -15.42
CA TYR A 7 3.43 -9.19 -14.77
C TYR A 7 4.63 -10.14 -14.90
N LEU A 8 5.40 -10.27 -13.81
CA LEU A 8 6.61 -11.10 -13.78
C LEU A 8 6.34 -12.45 -13.11
N GLY A 9 5.16 -12.63 -12.54
CA GLY A 9 4.75 -13.79 -11.76
C GLY A 9 5.80 -14.09 -10.70
N ARG A 10 6.35 -15.29 -10.77
CA ARG A 10 7.32 -15.82 -9.81
C ARG A 10 8.77 -15.86 -10.29
N THR A 11 9.07 -15.21 -11.42
CA THR A 11 10.42 -15.23 -12.01
C THR A 11 11.41 -14.29 -11.33
N LYS A 12 10.93 -13.22 -10.68
CA LYS A 12 11.76 -12.22 -10.00
C LYS A 12 11.10 -11.72 -8.73
N ARG A 13 11.85 -11.71 -7.63
CA ARG A 13 11.39 -11.13 -6.36
C ARG A 13 11.32 -9.61 -6.39
N ILE A 14 12.34 -8.98 -6.97
CA ILE A 14 12.49 -7.53 -6.93
C ILE A 14 11.71 -6.90 -8.07
N ALA A 15 10.90 -5.89 -7.75
CA ALA A 15 10.16 -5.11 -8.74
C ALA A 15 11.10 -4.52 -9.79
N SER A 16 10.70 -4.60 -11.05
CA SER A 16 11.45 -4.03 -12.16
C SER A 16 11.40 -2.49 -12.16
N PRO A 17 12.32 -1.81 -12.86
CA PRO A 17 12.24 -0.37 -13.07
C PRO A 17 10.91 0.07 -13.69
N ASP A 18 10.31 -0.73 -14.58
CA ASP A 18 8.99 -0.45 -15.17
C ASP A 18 7.87 -0.44 -14.15
N GLN A 19 7.84 -1.46 -13.29
CA GLN A 19 6.87 -1.52 -12.21
C GLN A 19 7.03 -0.34 -11.26
N ARG A 20 8.27 0.08 -10.95
CA ARG A 20 8.51 1.31 -10.17
C ARG A 20 7.99 2.57 -10.86
N ILE A 21 8.15 2.71 -12.18
CA ILE A 21 7.59 3.85 -12.94
C ILE A 21 6.07 3.89 -12.81
N VAL A 22 5.40 2.73 -12.94
CA VAL A 22 3.95 2.65 -12.77
C VAL A 22 3.54 3.03 -11.34
N LEU A 23 4.25 2.56 -10.32
CA LEU A 23 4.00 2.93 -8.93
C LEU A 23 4.24 4.43 -8.67
N HIS A 24 5.23 5.05 -9.31
CA HIS A 24 5.41 6.51 -9.23
C HIS A 24 4.22 7.28 -9.82
N ALA A 25 3.62 6.80 -10.90
CA ALA A 25 2.46 7.43 -11.49
C ALA A 25 1.19 7.23 -10.64
N LYS A 26 1.02 6.02 -10.10
CA LYS A 26 -0.18 5.58 -9.38
C LYS A 26 -0.18 5.98 -7.91
N ASP A 27 0.84 5.56 -7.17
CA ASP A 27 0.93 5.73 -5.72
C ASP A 27 1.55 7.08 -5.35
N ARG A 28 2.46 7.60 -6.19
CA ARG A 28 3.24 8.85 -6.02
C ARG A 28 4.18 8.88 -4.80
N GLY A 29 3.87 8.13 -3.75
CA GLY A 29 4.59 8.05 -2.50
C GLY A 29 4.14 6.84 -1.69
N CYS A 30 4.50 6.83 -0.41
CA CYS A 30 4.01 5.81 0.51
C CYS A 30 2.48 5.83 0.55
N THR A 31 1.88 4.65 0.42
CA THR A 31 0.41 4.51 0.39
C THR A 31 -0.25 4.43 1.76
N HIS A 32 0.53 4.45 2.85
CA HIS A 32 -0.03 4.52 4.19
C HIS A 32 -0.82 5.83 4.35
N PRO A 33 -2.02 5.82 4.96
CA PRO A 33 -2.80 7.03 5.21
C PRO A 33 -1.97 8.14 5.84
N ASP A 34 -2.17 9.37 5.37
CA ASP A 34 -1.51 10.61 5.81
C ASP A 34 0.03 10.60 5.72
N CYS A 35 0.62 9.69 4.94
CA CYS A 35 2.04 9.71 4.66
C CYS A 35 2.37 10.52 3.40
N HIS A 36 3.32 11.45 3.52
CA HIS A 36 3.78 12.28 2.41
C HIS A 36 5.18 11.91 1.90
N ILE A 37 5.73 10.76 2.32
CA ILE A 37 7.05 10.33 1.86
C ILE A 37 7.00 9.99 0.36
N PRO A 38 7.85 10.62 -0.47
CA PRO A 38 7.82 10.43 -1.92
C PRO A 38 8.32 9.04 -2.33
N GLY A 39 7.88 8.58 -3.51
CA GLY A 39 8.15 7.21 -3.97
C GLY A 39 9.64 6.85 -4.11
N TYR A 40 10.51 7.84 -4.29
CA TYR A 40 11.97 7.60 -4.38
C TYR A 40 12.60 7.24 -3.02
N LEU A 41 11.90 7.53 -1.91
CA LEU A 41 12.24 7.08 -0.55
C LEU A 41 11.40 5.86 -0.13
N CYS A 42 10.67 5.26 -1.07
CA CYS A 42 9.82 4.10 -0.80
C CYS A 42 10.42 2.80 -1.36
N GLU A 43 10.19 1.76 -0.60
CA GLU A 43 10.34 0.37 -0.99
C GLU A 43 9.08 -0.09 -1.72
N VAL A 44 9.21 -1.17 -2.51
CA VAL A 44 8.06 -1.81 -3.14
C VAL A 44 7.64 -2.99 -2.27
N HIS A 45 6.43 -2.89 -1.73
CA HIS A 45 5.79 -3.91 -0.90
C HIS A 45 4.89 -4.81 -1.75
N HIS A 46 4.91 -6.10 -1.48
CA HIS A 46 4.00 -7.09 -2.06
C HIS A 46 2.76 -7.24 -1.17
N ILE A 47 1.58 -6.95 -1.70
CA ILE A 47 0.30 -7.09 -0.97
C ILE A 47 0.11 -8.54 -0.49
N ASN A 48 0.20 -9.49 -1.42
CA ASN A 48 0.39 -10.90 -1.10
C ASN A 48 1.90 -11.16 -1.07
N ALA A 49 2.43 -11.49 0.11
CA ALA A 49 3.86 -11.57 0.34
C ALA A 49 4.55 -12.55 -0.62
N TRP A 50 5.74 -12.17 -1.10
CA TRP A 50 6.55 -13.03 -1.96
C TRP A 50 6.95 -14.34 -1.27
N ALA A 51 7.20 -14.31 0.04
CA ALA A 51 7.57 -15.49 0.83
C ALA A 51 6.43 -16.52 0.87
N ASP A 52 5.19 -16.07 0.83
CA ASP A 52 3.97 -16.90 0.88
C ASP A 52 3.46 -17.27 -0.53
N GLY A 53 4.30 -17.09 -1.55
CA GLY A 53 3.98 -17.45 -2.95
C GLY A 53 3.35 -16.33 -3.79
N GLY A 54 3.22 -15.10 -3.26
CA GLY A 54 2.69 -13.97 -4.00
C GLY A 54 3.56 -13.57 -5.22
N PRO A 55 2.96 -13.09 -6.33
CA PRO A 55 3.69 -12.73 -7.54
C PRO A 55 4.25 -11.30 -7.51
N THR A 56 5.29 -11.04 -8.29
CA THR A 56 5.75 -9.66 -8.59
C THR A 56 5.02 -9.15 -9.83
N ASP A 57 3.72 -8.94 -9.66
CA ASP A 57 2.82 -8.39 -10.68
C ASP A 57 2.33 -7.03 -10.22
N ILE A 58 2.18 -6.07 -11.14
CA ILE A 58 1.95 -4.67 -10.77
C ILE A 58 0.73 -4.45 -9.86
N ASP A 59 -0.31 -5.28 -9.98
CA ASP A 59 -1.51 -5.21 -9.15
C ASP A 59 -1.29 -5.75 -7.72
N ASN A 60 -0.23 -6.54 -7.52
CA ASN A 60 0.19 -7.04 -6.21
C ASN A 60 1.25 -6.13 -5.54
N LEU A 61 1.63 -5.00 -6.15
CA LEU A 61 2.69 -4.13 -5.64
C LEU A 61 2.15 -2.79 -5.15
N THR A 62 2.83 -2.19 -4.18
CA THR A 62 2.53 -0.84 -3.67
C THR A 62 3.79 -0.19 -3.11
N PHE A 63 3.85 1.14 -3.04
CA PHE A 63 4.90 1.83 -2.31
C PHE A 63 4.64 1.90 -0.80
N ALA A 64 5.69 1.64 -0.02
CA ALA A 64 5.77 1.83 1.42
C ALA A 64 7.13 2.45 1.79
N CYS A 65 7.15 3.51 2.60
CA CYS A 65 8.40 4.02 3.15
C CYS A 65 8.92 3.08 4.25
N ALA A 66 10.22 3.13 4.56
CA ALA A 66 10.84 2.26 5.54
C ALA A 66 10.09 2.13 6.89
N PRO A 67 9.63 3.21 7.56
CA PRO A 67 8.91 3.07 8.84
C PRO A 67 7.55 2.36 8.68
N HIS A 68 6.77 2.69 7.64
CA HIS A 68 5.47 2.03 7.41
C HIS A 68 5.62 0.61 6.87
N HIS A 69 6.68 0.31 6.11
CA HIS A 69 6.95 -1.07 5.69
C HIS A 69 7.21 -1.98 6.91
N ARG A 70 7.94 -1.48 7.92
CA ARG A 70 8.16 -2.21 9.18
C ARG A 70 6.88 -2.49 9.96
N LEU A 71 5.83 -1.66 9.83
CA LEU A 71 4.56 -1.92 10.50
C LEU A 71 3.91 -3.26 10.08
N LEU A 72 4.23 -3.76 8.89
CA LEU A 72 3.73 -5.05 8.39
C LEU A 72 4.31 -6.24 9.18
N GLU A 73 5.46 -6.05 9.83
CA GLU A 73 6.01 -7.02 10.78
C GLU A 73 5.36 -6.90 12.18
N HIS A 74 4.54 -5.87 12.39
CA HIS A 74 3.90 -5.52 13.65
C HIS A 74 2.37 -5.61 13.58
N GLY A 75 1.86 -6.55 12.79
CA GLY A 75 0.44 -6.89 12.74
C GLY A 75 -0.42 -5.98 11.85
N TRP A 76 0.18 -5.00 11.17
CA TRP A 76 -0.50 -4.33 10.06
C TRP A 76 -0.55 -5.26 8.85
N SER A 77 -1.58 -5.09 8.02
CA SER A 77 -1.68 -5.78 6.74
C SER A 77 -2.16 -4.81 5.66
N THR A 78 -2.03 -5.20 4.41
CA THR A 78 -2.48 -4.39 3.27
C THR A 78 -3.41 -5.17 2.38
N ARG A 79 -4.37 -4.48 1.75
CA ARG A 79 -5.26 -5.02 0.73
C ARG A 79 -5.26 -4.11 -0.49
N LYS A 80 -5.31 -4.70 -1.69
CA LYS A 80 -5.49 -3.96 -2.94
C LYS A 80 -6.98 -3.94 -3.31
N HIS A 81 -7.52 -2.75 -3.57
CA HIS A 81 -8.87 -2.59 -4.10
C HIS A 81 -8.91 -2.71 -5.63
N THR A 82 -10.10 -2.93 -6.19
CA THR A 82 -10.31 -3.04 -7.64
C THR A 82 -10.02 -1.76 -8.40
N ASP A 83 -10.10 -0.60 -7.74
CA ASP A 83 -9.69 0.70 -8.29
C ASP A 83 -8.17 0.91 -8.24
N GLY A 84 -7.44 -0.05 -7.68
CA GLY A 84 -6.00 -0.05 -7.54
C GLY A 84 -5.47 0.66 -6.30
N THR A 85 -6.30 1.26 -5.45
CA THR A 85 -5.87 1.85 -4.17
C THR A 85 -5.41 0.77 -3.18
N THR A 86 -4.49 1.14 -2.29
CA THR A 86 -3.99 0.25 -1.23
C THR A 86 -4.60 0.66 0.09
N GLU A 87 -5.29 -0.27 0.72
CA GLU A 87 -5.76 -0.15 2.09
C GLU A 87 -4.71 -0.66 3.06
N TRP A 88 -4.53 0.06 4.16
CA TRP A 88 -3.72 -0.34 5.30
C TRP A 88 -4.64 -0.71 6.45
N ILE A 89 -4.63 -1.98 6.83
CA ILE A 89 -5.50 -2.56 7.84
C ILE A 89 -4.68 -2.67 9.14
N PRO A 90 -5.08 -1.93 10.20
CA PRO A 90 -4.35 -1.97 11.46
C PRO A 90 -4.57 -3.30 12.20
N PRO A 91 -3.67 -3.66 13.12
CA PRO A 91 -3.86 -4.80 14.00
C PRO A 91 -5.13 -4.62 14.87
N PRO A 92 -5.85 -5.69 15.23
CA PRO A 92 -7.14 -5.62 15.92
C PRO A 92 -7.15 -4.76 17.20
N GLN A 93 -6.02 -4.72 17.91
CA GLN A 93 -5.86 -3.94 19.15
C GLN A 93 -6.01 -2.43 18.91
N LEU A 94 -5.72 -1.93 17.71
CA LEU A 94 -5.89 -0.51 17.34
C LEU A 94 -7.30 -0.19 16.84
N LEU A 95 -8.08 -1.19 16.42
CA LEU A 95 -9.46 -0.98 15.96
C LEU A 95 -10.42 -0.68 17.12
N THR A 96 -10.13 -1.21 18.32
CA THR A 96 -10.98 -1.04 19.51
C THR A 96 -11.02 0.40 20.03
N VAL A 97 -10.00 1.22 19.74
CA VAL A 97 -9.92 2.61 20.22
C VAL A 97 -10.68 3.58 19.30
N ALA A 98 -10.82 3.26 18.01
CA ALA A 98 -11.45 4.16 17.03
C ALA A 98 -12.98 4.27 17.20
N ALA A 99 -13.65 3.25 17.74
CA ALA A 99 -15.11 3.25 17.89
C ALA A 99 -15.60 4.23 18.98
N ASP A 100 -14.77 4.56 19.98
CA ASP A 100 -15.16 5.44 21.11
C ASP A 100 -14.86 6.94 20.83
N GLN A 101 -14.13 7.25 19.75
CA GLN A 101 -13.72 8.62 19.41
C GLN A 101 -14.48 9.23 18.22
N LEU A 102 -15.34 8.48 17.54
CA LEU A 102 -16.26 9.00 16.52
C LEU A 102 -17.49 9.63 17.22
N ARG A 103 -17.28 10.73 17.97
CA ARG A 103 -18.40 11.61 18.30
C ARG A 103 -18.83 12.30 17.01
N PRO A 104 -20.12 12.24 16.61
CA PRO A 104 -20.56 12.96 15.44
C PRO A 104 -20.30 14.46 15.63
N ILE A 105 -19.66 15.09 14.65
CA ILE A 105 -19.55 16.56 14.60
C ILE A 105 -20.99 17.08 14.54
N PRO A 106 -21.45 17.92 15.48
CA PRO A 106 -22.77 18.51 15.37
C PRO A 106 -22.76 19.44 14.15
N VAL A 107 -23.46 19.01 13.10
CA VAL A 107 -23.74 19.90 11.96
C VAL A 107 -24.74 20.93 12.48
N ALA A 108 -24.26 22.14 12.76
CA ALA A 108 -25.16 23.24 13.05
C ALA A 108 -26.08 23.45 11.84
N PRO A 109 -27.41 23.50 12.01
CA PRO A 109 -28.30 23.78 10.89
C PRO A 109 -28.00 25.19 10.38
N LEU A 110 -27.79 25.32 9.06
CA LEU A 110 -27.76 26.62 8.42
C LEU A 110 -29.15 27.24 8.55
N LEU A 111 -29.23 28.33 9.30
CA LEU A 111 -30.29 29.34 9.20
C LEU A 111 -29.84 30.42 8.21
#